data_AF-A0A7J4N420-F1
#
_entry.id   AF-A0A7J4N420-F1
#
_cell.length_a   1.000
_cell.length_b   1.000
_cell.length_c   1.000
_cell.angle_alpha   90.00
_cell.angle_beta   90.00
_cell.angle_gamma   90.00
#
_symmetry.space_group_name_H-M   'P 1'
#
loop_
_entity.id
_entity.type
_entity.pdbx_description
1 polymer ?
#
loop_
_entity_poly.entity_id
_entity_poly.type
_entity_poly.pdbx_seq_one_letter_code
_entity_poly.pdbx_strand_id
1 'polypeptide(L)' 'MVVATELILTLVMVGISIFLIRTILVIRNRRFRFASEGEDDYSGDAKDPAALSNPDSDALEDMDSLLERAGFSMLEDE' A
#
# COMPACT_ATOMS: atom_id res chain seq x y z
N MET A 1 -36.90 -17.71 31.90
CA MET A 1 -36.59 -17.72 30.45
C MET A 1 -36.13 -16.34 29.96
N VAL A 2 -36.88 -15.25 30.21
CA VAL A 2 -36.56 -13.89 29.73
C VAL A 2 -35.16 -13.38 30.12
N VAL A 3 -34.77 -13.54 31.39
CA VAL A 3 -33.45 -13.10 31.90
C VAL A 3 -32.28 -13.84 31.21
N ALA A 4 -32.45 -15.12 30.91
CA ALA A 4 -31.42 -15.91 30.24
C ALA A 4 -31.24 -15.47 28.78
N THR A 5 -32.36 -15.20 28.08
CA THR A 5 -32.33 -14.67 26.71
C THR A 5 -31.72 -13.26 26.64
N GLU A 6 -31.99 -12.40 27.62
CA GLU A 6 -31.38 -11.06 27.71
C GLU A 6 -29.86 -11.15 27.91
N LEU A 7 -29.39 -12.03 28.79
CA LEU A 7 -27.95 -12.26 29.01
C LEU A 7 -27.26 -12.76 27.74
N ILE A 8 -27.89 -13.69 27.00
CA ILE A 8 -27.36 -14.20 25.73
C ILE A 8 -27.28 -13.08 24.69
N LEU A 9 -28.34 -12.27 24.54
CA LEU A 9 -28.36 -11.15 23.61
C LEU A 9 -27.28 -10.11 23.94
N THR A 10 -27.06 -9.84 25.23
CA THR A 10 -26.03 -8.91 25.69
C THR A 10 -24.64 -9.45 25.34
N LEU A 11 -24.37 -10.74 25.56
CA LEU A 11 -23.12 -11.39 25.18
C LEU A 11 -22.88 -11.36 23.66
N VAL A 12 -23.93 -11.59 22.86
CA VAL A 12 -23.85 -11.51 21.40
C VAL A 12 -23.53 -10.09 20.95
N MET A 13 -24.20 -9.07 21.50
CA MET A 13 -23.92 -7.66 21.20
C MET A 13 -22.49 -7.25 21.55
N VAL A 14 -21.99 -7.69 22.72
CA VAL A 14 -20.60 -7.44 23.14
C VAL A 14 -19.62 -8.13 22.20
N GLY A 15 -19.89 -9.40 21.84
CA GLY A 15 -19.07 -10.16 20.90
C GLY A 15 -18.97 -9.49 19.53
N ILE A 16 -20.10 -9.04 18.97
CA ILE A 16 -20.15 -8.32 17.69
C ILE A 16 -19.37 -7.01 17.78
N SER A 17 -19.52 -6.26 18.87
CA SER A 17 -18.81 -5.00 19.09
C SER A 17 -17.29 -5.20 19.10
N ILE A 18 -16.80 -6.20 19.84
CA ILE A 18 -15.37 -6.54 19.90
C ILE A 18 -14.86 -6.98 18.51
N PHE A 19 -15.63 -7.81 17.81
CA PHE A 19 -15.30 -8.27 16.47
C PHE A 19 -15.16 -7.12 15.46
N LEU A 20 -16.09 -6.17 15.49
CA LEU A 20 -16.06 -4.99 14.62
C LEU A 20 -14.85 -4.10 14.92
N ILE A 21 -14.58 -3.83 16.20
CA ILE A 21 -13.41 -3.03 16.61
C ILE A 21 -12.12 -3.70 16.12
N ARG A 22 -11.97 -5.01 16.35
CA ARG A 22 -10.82 -5.78 15.85
C ARG A 22 -10.70 -5.69 14.33
N THR A 23 -11.79 -5.86 13.60
CA THR A 23 -11.81 -5.80 12.14
C THR A 23 -11.37 -4.43 11.62
N ILE A 24 -11.89 -3.34 12.19
CA ILE A 24 -11.51 -1.97 11.83
C ILE A 24 -10.03 -1.74 12.11
N LEU A 25 -9.52 -2.18 13.27
CA LEU A 25 -8.12 -2.04 13.62
C LEU A 25 -7.20 -2.83 12.68
N VAL A 26 -7.58 -4.05 12.28
CA VAL A 26 -6.82 -4.85 11.30
C VAL A 26 -6.78 -4.16 9.94
N ILE A 27 -7.90 -3.63 9.47
CA ILE A 27 -7.96 -2.88 8.20
C ILE A 27 -7.09 -1.61 8.29
N ARG A 28 -7.20 -0.85 9.39
CA ARG A 28 -6.38 0.34 9.63
C ARG A 28 -4.91 -0.01 9.65
N ASN A 29 -4.54 -1.07 10.36
CA ASN A 29 -3.15 -1.50 10.46
C ASN A 29 -2.62 -1.98 9.11
N ARG A 30 -3.43 -2.65 8.30
CA ARG A 30 -3.05 -3.03 6.93
C ARG A 30 -2.80 -1.81 6.05
N ARG A 31 -3.63 -0.75 6.15
CA ARG A 31 -3.39 0.52 5.42
C ARG A 31 -2.15 1.25 5.91
N PHE A 32 -1.93 1.31 7.22
CA PHE A 32 -0.69 1.87 7.77
C PHE A 32 0.54 1.07 7.37
N ARG A 33 0.43 -0.26 7.33
CA ARG A 33 1.54 -1.11 6.92
C ARG A 33 1.85 -0.94 5.44
N PHE A 34 0.86 -0.79 4.55
CA PHE A 34 1.11 -0.40 3.16
C PHE A 34 1.69 1.00 3.01
N ALA A 35 1.30 1.97 3.85
CA ALA A 35 1.89 3.31 3.84
C ALA A 35 3.30 3.35 4.47
N SER A 36 3.66 2.37 5.29
CA SER A 36 4.97 2.24 5.95
C SER A 36 5.93 1.31 5.19
N GLU A 37 5.41 0.30 4.48
CA GLU A 37 6.16 -0.56 3.54
C GLU A 37 6.29 0.12 2.18
N GLY A 38 5.51 1.17 1.92
CA GLY A 38 5.66 2.13 0.83
C GLY A 38 6.52 3.33 1.22
N GLU A 39 7.61 3.09 1.96
CA GLU A 39 8.77 3.99 1.97
C GLU A 39 9.42 3.90 0.58
N ASP A 40 8.69 4.36 -0.42
CA ASP A 40 9.29 4.82 -1.66
C ASP A 40 10.06 6.07 -1.22
N ASP A 41 11.37 6.09 -1.45
CA ASP A 41 12.31 7.19 -1.14
C ASP A 41 12.02 8.42 -2.04
N TYR A 42 10.75 8.68 -2.29
CA TYR A 42 10.25 9.80 -3.04
C TYR A 42 10.16 10.98 -2.09
N SER A 43 11.30 11.64 -1.91
CA SER A 43 11.48 12.84 -1.08
C SER A 43 10.55 14.00 -1.45
N GLY A 44 9.94 14.00 -2.64
CA GLY A 44 9.09 15.10 -3.13
C GLY A 44 9.87 16.37 -3.47
N ASP A 45 11.18 16.41 -3.20
CA ASP A 45 12.07 17.42 -3.71
C ASP A 45 12.14 17.36 -5.24
N ALA A 46 12.13 18.54 -5.86
CA ALA A 46 12.36 18.64 -7.29
C ALA A 46 13.78 18.11 -7.58
N LYS A 47 13.88 16.97 -8.27
CA LYS A 47 15.16 16.47 -8.78
C LYS A 47 15.83 17.58 -9.59
N ASP A 48 17.11 17.81 -9.33
CA ASP A 48 17.91 18.80 -10.06
C ASP A 48 17.83 18.51 -11.57
N PRO A 49 17.29 19.43 -12.40
CA PRO A 49 17.17 19.21 -13.83
C PRO A 49 18.52 18.99 -14.52
N ALA A 50 19.63 19.45 -13.92
CA ALA A 50 20.97 19.17 -14.44
C ALA A 50 21.34 17.68 -14.33
N ALA A 51 20.81 16.94 -13.35
CA ALA A 51 21.06 15.51 -13.20
C ALA A 51 20.42 14.67 -14.31
N LEU A 52 19.35 15.18 -14.95
CA LEU A 52 18.71 14.52 -16.11
C LEU A 52 19.50 14.73 -17.41
N SER A 53 20.49 15.62 -17.43
CA SER A 53 21.31 15.88 -18.63
C SER A 53 22.35 14.79 -18.89
N ASN A 54 22.74 14.04 -17.86
CA ASN A 54 23.64 12.91 -17.97
C ASN A 54 23.11 11.78 -17.06
N PRO A 55 22.21 10.93 -17.56
CA PRO A 55 21.58 9.89 -16.75
C PRO A 55 22.62 8.88 -16.25
N ASP A 56 22.51 8.50 -14.99
CA ASP A 56 23.23 7.37 -14.40
C ASP A 56 22.72 6.04 -15.01
N SER A 57 23.55 5.01 -14.99
CA SER A 57 23.17 3.62 -15.22
C SER A 57 21.89 3.20 -14.50
N ASP A 58 21.75 3.55 -13.22
CA ASP A 58 20.53 3.23 -12.44
C ASP A 58 19.30 3.93 -13.02
N ALA A 59 19.44 5.17 -13.49
CA ALA A 59 18.34 5.93 -14.10
C ALA A 59 17.94 5.38 -15.47
N LEU A 60 18.87 4.75 -16.20
CA LEU A 60 18.59 4.07 -17.46
C LEU A 60 17.83 2.76 -17.24
N GLU A 61 18.17 2.00 -16.20
CA GLU A 61 17.47 0.76 -15.83
C GLU A 61 16.03 1.05 -15.36
N ASP A 62 15.85 2.09 -14.54
CA ASP A 62 14.53 2.58 -14.14
C ASP A 62 13.70 2.96 -15.37
N MET A 63 14.30 3.66 -16.34
CA MET A 63 13.63 4.06 -17.57
C MET A 63 13.20 2.86 -18.42
N ASP A 64 14.05 1.83 -18.52
CA ASP A 64 13.73 0.59 -19.26
C ASP A 64 12.54 -0.14 -18.64
N SER A 65 12.53 -0.26 -17.30
CA SER A 65 11.40 -0.85 -16.56
C SER A 65 10.09 -0.07 -16.76
N LEU A 66 10.16 1.25 -16.87
CA LEU A 66 9.01 2.11 -17.10
C LEU A 66 8.48 1.97 -18.54
N LEU A 67 9.38 1.82 -19.52
CA LEU A 67 9.02 1.60 -20.92
C LEU A 67 8.37 0.23 -21.11
N GLU A 68 8.91 -0.82 -20.49
CA GLU A 68 8.33 -2.16 -20.51
C GLU A 68 6.90 -2.16 -19.93
N ARG A 69 6.69 -1.50 -18.78
CA ARG A 69 5.37 -1.35 -18.15
C ARG A 69 4.38 -0.57 -19.01
N ALA A 70 4.86 0.37 -19.81
CA ALA A 70 4.05 1.13 -20.76
C ALA A 70 3.76 0.35 -22.07
N GLY A 71 4.30 -0.86 -22.21
CA GLY A 71 4.16 -1.68 -23.42
C GLY A 71 5.13 -1.31 -24.54
N PHE A 72 6.13 -0.49 -24.24
CA PHE A 72 7.24 -0.20 -25.14
C PHE A 72 8.40 -1.15 -24.80
N SER A 73 8.41 -2.34 -25.40
CA SER A 73 9.63 -3.15 -25.47
C SER A 73 10.53 -2.54 -26.55
N MET A 74 11.77 -2.16 -26.22
CA MET A 74 12.78 -1.94 -27.26
C MET A 74 12.91 -3.27 -28.02
N LEU A 75 12.48 -3.26 -29.28
CA LEU A 75 12.89 -4.30 -30.22
C LEU A 75 14.38 -4.04 -30.44
N GLU A 76 15.24 -4.89 -29.89
CA GLU A 76 16.63 -4.96 -30.33
C GLU A 76 16.59 -5.32 -31.82
N ASP A 77 16.81 -4.32 -32.69
CA ASP A 77 17.07 -4.56 -34.10
C ASP A 77 18.42 -5.31 -34.21
N GLU A 78 18.38 -6.52 -34.79
CA GLU A 78 19.53 -7.37 -35.18
C GLU A 78 20.55 -6.64 -36.09
#